data_AF-A0A357C4N6-F1
#
_entry.id   AF-A0A357C4N6-F1
#
_cell.length_a   1.000
_cell.length_b   1.000
_cell.length_c   1.000
_cell.angle_alpha   90.00
_cell.angle_beta   90.00
_cell.angle_gamma   90.00
#
_symmetry.space_group_name_H-M   'P 1'
#
loop_
_entity.id
_entity.type
_entity.pdbx_description
1 polymer ?
#
loop_
_entity_poly.entity_id
_entity_poly.type
_entity_poly.pdbx_seq_one_letter_code
_entity_poly.pdbx_strand_id
1 'polypeptide(L)'
;MITKKVVDGIISKQLITPRIPIEQLISNTEELIMDELLAEDRVNEEVREILKKHNSEIERGKVDYRKLFELTKQKIVRERNLIL
;
A
#
# COMPACT_ATOMS: atom_id res chain seq x y z
N MET A 1 15.41 11.79 2.21
CA MET A 1 15.14 10.35 2.05
C MET A 1 14.55 9.82 3.34
N ILE A 2 13.25 9.50 3.34
CA ILE A 2 12.50 9.06 4.52
C ILE A 2 13.10 7.75 5.07
N THR A 3 13.62 6.90 4.19
CA THR A 3 14.31 5.64 4.49
C THR A 3 15.47 5.80 5.45
N LYS A 4 16.30 6.84 5.27
CA LYS A 4 17.46 7.09 6.14
C LYS A 4 17.01 7.41 7.57
N LYS A 5 15.94 8.20 7.73
CA LYS A 5 15.33 8.49 9.04
C LYS A 5 14.72 7.25 9.70
N VAL A 6 14.10 6.36 8.92
CA VAL A 6 13.53 5.10 9.41
C VAL A 6 14.65 4.17 9.88
N VAL A 7 15.68 3.94 9.05
CA VAL A 7 16.84 3.12 9.41
C VAL A 7 17.58 3.68 10.62
N ASP A 8 17.86 4.99 10.63
CA ASP A 8 18.50 5.67 11.77
C ASP A 8 17.64 5.54 13.05
N GLY A 9 16.31 5.65 12.93
CA GLY A 9 15.38 5.49 14.04
C GLY A 9 15.36 4.07 14.61
N ILE A 10 15.44 3.04 13.75
CA ILE A 10 15.45 1.65 14.17
C ILE A 10 16.82 1.27 14.79
N ILE A 11 17.92 1.78 14.23
CA ILE A 11 19.28 1.61 14.79
C ILE A 11 19.41 2.33 16.14
N SER A 12 18.92 3.57 16.24
CA SER A 12 18.96 4.37 17.47
C SER A 12 18.15 3.75 18.61
N LYS A 13 17.06 3.03 18.27
CA LYS A 13 16.26 2.26 19.24
C LYS A 13 16.83 0.87 19.56
N GLN A 14 18.02 0.50 19.06
CA GLN A 14 18.67 -0.81 19.24
C GLN A 14 17.79 -2.02 18.85
N LEU A 15 16.82 -1.85 17.95
CA LEU A 15 15.88 -2.91 17.56
C LEU A 15 16.51 -3.93 16.60
N ILE A 16 17.67 -3.62 16.03
CA ILE A 16 18.41 -4.48 15.09
C ILE A 16 19.91 -4.35 15.34
N THR A 17 20.59 -5.48 15.34
CA THR A 17 22.05 -5.54 15.19
C THR A 17 22.34 -5.67 13.69
N PRO A 18 22.83 -4.62 13.02
CA PRO A 18 23.08 -4.69 11.58
C PRO A 18 24.16 -5.74 11.30
N ARG A 19 23.76 -6.82 10.62
CA ARG A 19 24.65 -7.91 10.18
C ARG A 19 25.26 -7.65 8.79
N ILE A 20 24.87 -6.53 8.16
CA ILE A 20 25.16 -6.10 6.79
C ILE A 20 25.47 -4.59 6.78
N PRO A 21 26.17 -4.06 5.76
CA PRO A 21 26.47 -2.63 5.62
C PRO A 21 25.20 -1.77 5.62
N ILE A 22 25.26 -0.61 6.26
CA ILE A 22 24.12 0.33 6.38
C ILE A 22 23.59 0.75 5.00
N GLU A 23 24.45 0.87 4.00
CA GLU A 23 24.05 1.20 2.63
C GLU A 23 23.15 0.12 2.00
N GLN A 24 23.48 -1.16 2.21
CA GLN A 24 22.63 -2.28 1.77
C GLN A 24 21.32 -2.33 2.56
N LEU A 25 21.36 -2.02 3.86
CA LEU A 25 20.15 -1.95 4.68
C LEU A 25 19.21 -0.85 4.18
N ILE A 26 19.74 0.34 3.85
CA ILE A 26 18.96 1.44 3.28
C ILE A 26 18.37 1.02 1.93
N SER A 27 19.16 0.46 1.03
CA SER A 27 18.70 0.02 -0.30
C SER A 27 17.58 -1.01 -0.21
N ASN A 28 17.76 -2.05 0.62
CA ASN A 28 16.73 -3.08 0.80
C ASN A 28 15.47 -2.52 1.44
N THR A 29 15.61 -1.59 2.40
CA THR A 29 14.45 -0.95 3.04
C THR A 29 13.71 -0.04 2.06
N GLU A 30 14.45 0.68 1.20
CA GLU A 30 13.87 1.51 0.16
C GLU A 30 13.11 0.67 -0.87
N GLU A 31 13.69 -0.45 -1.32
CA GLU A 31 13.05 -1.38 -2.23
C GLU A 31 11.80 -2.01 -1.60
N LEU A 32 11.87 -2.42 -0.33
CA LEU A 32 10.72 -2.98 0.40
C LEU A 32 9.57 -1.97 0.55
N ILE A 33 9.88 -0.73 0.93
CA ILE A 33 8.89 0.35 1.03
C ILE A 33 8.30 0.67 -0.33
N MET A 34 9.13 0.70 -1.38
CA MET A 34 8.69 0.96 -2.75
C MET A 34 7.76 -0.15 -3.24
N ASP A 35 8.10 -1.40 -3.00
CA ASP A 35 7.27 -2.55 -3.35
C ASP A 35 5.92 -2.53 -2.64
N GLU A 36 5.89 -2.15 -1.36
CA GLU A 36 4.66 -2.03 -0.57
C GLU A 36 3.76 -0.88 -1.09
N LEU A 37 4.35 0.27 -1.42
CA LEU A 37 3.66 1.40 -2.06
C LEU A 37 3.12 1.03 -3.45
N LEU A 38 3.93 0.36 -4.28
CA LEU A 38 3.52 -0.08 -5.61
C LEU A 38 2.41 -1.15 -5.54
N ALA A 39 2.43 -2.01 -4.52
CA ALA A 39 1.36 -2.96 -4.26
C ALA A 39 0.06 -2.23 -3.89
N GLU A 40 0.12 -1.18 -3.05
CA GLU A 40 -1.04 -0.35 -2.73
C GLU A 40 -1.57 0.39 -3.97
N ASP A 41 -0.69 0.97 -4.79
CA ASP A 41 -1.08 1.67 -6.01
C ASP A 41 -1.77 0.75 -7.02
N ARG A 42 -1.28 -0.48 -7.19
CA ARG A 42 -1.94 -1.50 -8.03
C ARG A 42 -3.34 -1.83 -7.54
N VAL A 43 -3.49 -1.99 -6.22
CA VAL A 43 -4.80 -2.26 -5.60
C VAL A 43 -5.75 -1.08 -5.82
N ASN A 44 -5.27 0.14 -5.63
CA ASN A 44 -6.07 1.35 -5.86
C ASN A 44 -6.52 1.48 -7.32
N GLU A 45 -5.66 1.14 -8.29
CA GLU A 45 -6.01 1.20 -9.70
C GLU A 45 -7.02 0.11 -10.09
N GLU A 46 -6.88 -1.11 -9.55
CA GLU A 46 -7.89 -2.17 -9.71
C GLU A 46 -9.26 -1.75 -9.17
N VAL A 47 -9.30 -1.13 -7.97
CA VAL A 47 -10.54 -0.59 -7.40
C VAL A 47 -11.15 0.47 -8.33
N ARG A 48 -10.35 1.39 -8.86
CA ARG A 48 -10.83 2.43 -9.79
C ARG A 48 -11.40 1.85 -11.07
N GLU A 49 -10.75 0.85 -11.66
CA GLU A 49 -11.22 0.20 -12.88
C GLU A 49 -12.53 -0.57 -12.67
N ILE A 50 -12.68 -1.26 -11.54
CA ILE A 50 -13.95 -1.91 -11.16
C ILE A 50 -15.06 -0.86 -11.01
N LEU A 51 -14.78 0.25 -10.33
CA LEU A 51 -15.76 1.31 -10.14
C LEU A 51 -16.11 2.02 -11.44
N LYS A 52 -15.14 2.26 -12.35
CA LYS A 52 -15.41 2.80 -13.69
C LYS A 52 -16.35 1.90 -14.49
N LYS A 53 -16.15 0.57 -14.43
CA LYS A 53 -17.03 -0.39 -15.11
C LYS A 53 -18.44 -0.39 -14.53
N HIS A 54 -18.57 -0.18 -13.23
CA HIS A 54 -19.87 -0.09 -12.55
C HIS A 54 -20.46 1.32 -12.51
N ASN A 55 -19.74 2.36 -12.96
CA ASN A 55 -20.16 3.75 -12.86
C ASN A 55 -21.52 4.01 -13.54
N SER A 56 -21.77 3.33 -14.66
CA SER A 56 -23.05 3.40 -15.37
C SER A 56 -24.21 2.73 -14.60
N GLU A 57 -23.95 1.75 -13.74
CA GLU A 57 -24.95 1.17 -12.81
C GLU A 57 -25.10 2.00 -11.53
N ILE A 58 -24.00 2.59 -11.05
CA ILE A 58 -23.96 3.49 -9.89
C ILE A 58 -24.80 4.74 -10.15
N GLU A 59 -24.64 5.37 -11.33
CA GLU A 59 -25.46 6.51 -11.75
C GLU A 59 -26.93 6.16 -11.91
N ARG A 60 -27.25 4.97 -12.45
CA ARG A 60 -28.64 4.49 -12.58
C ARG A 60 -29.29 4.16 -11.23
N GLY A 61 -28.51 3.74 -10.23
CA GLY A 61 -29.01 3.24 -8.94
C GLY A 61 -28.97 4.22 -7.77
N LYS A 62 -28.46 5.46 -7.93
CA LYS A 62 -28.12 6.38 -6.82
C LYS A 62 -27.21 5.73 -5.77
N VAL A 63 -26.30 4.86 -6.18
CA VAL A 63 -25.37 4.23 -5.25
C VAL A 63 -24.23 5.22 -4.99
N ASP A 64 -23.82 5.38 -3.73
CA ASP A 64 -22.73 6.31 -3.38
C ASP A 64 -21.38 5.71 -3.79
N TYR A 65 -20.74 6.33 -4.80
CA TYR A 65 -19.43 5.94 -5.32
C TYR A 65 -18.38 5.75 -4.21
N ARG A 66 -18.40 6.62 -3.20
CA ARG A 66 -17.46 6.56 -2.08
C ARG A 66 -17.64 5.29 -1.25
N LYS A 67 -18.89 4.85 -1.08
CA LYS A 67 -19.23 3.65 -0.31
C LYS A 67 -18.84 2.37 -1.06
N LEU A 68 -18.99 2.36 -2.39
CA LEU A 68 -18.54 1.24 -3.23
C LEU A 68 -17.01 1.16 -3.32
N PHE A 69 -16.32 2.30 -3.31
CA PHE A 69 -14.86 2.35 -3.23
C PHE A 69 -14.36 1.67 -1.96
N GLU A 70 -14.90 2.05 -0.81
CA GLU A 70 -14.54 1.42 0.48
C GLU A 70 -14.84 -0.07 0.51
N LEU A 71 -16.02 -0.49 0.02
CA LEU A 71 -16.40 -1.91 -0.02
C LEU A 71 -15.49 -2.73 -0.95
N THR A 72 -15.15 -2.20 -2.11
CA THR A 72 -14.28 -2.88 -3.08
C THR A 72 -12.84 -2.94 -2.56
N LYS A 73 -12.34 -1.85 -1.96
CA LYS A 73 -11.03 -1.82 -1.30
C LYS A 73 -10.97 -2.86 -0.19
N GLN A 74 -11.95 -2.92 0.70
CA GLN A 74 -12.01 -3.95 1.75
C GLN A 74 -12.05 -5.37 1.19
N LYS A 75 -12.77 -5.59 0.08
CA LYS A 75 -12.88 -6.91 -0.55
C LYS A 75 -11.52 -7.37 -1.11
N ILE A 76 -10.81 -6.51 -1.83
CA ILE A 76 -9.48 -6.82 -2.39
C ILE A 76 -8.44 -7.02 -1.28
N VAL A 77 -8.48 -6.19 -0.23
CA VAL A 77 -7.59 -6.31 0.93
C VAL A 77 -7.77 -7.67 1.62
N ARG A 78 -9.03 -8.11 1.80
CA ARG A 78 -9.32 -9.45 2.36
C ARG A 78 -8.92 -10.59 1.43
N GLU A 79 -9.17 -10.47 0.13
CA GLU A 79 -8.82 -11.52 -0.84
C GLU A 79 -7.30 -11.69 -1.01
N ARG A 80 -6.54 -10.61 -0.89
CA ARG A 80 -5.07 -10.63 -1.02
C ARG A 80 -4.31 -10.68 0.31
N ASN A 81 -5.01 -10.77 1.45
CA ASN A 81 -4.42 -10.75 2.79
C ASN A 81 -3.46 -9.56 3.01
N LEU A 82 -3.74 -8.44 2.36
CA LEU A 82 -2.94 -7.23 2.51
C LEU A 82 -3.23 -6.63 3.89
N ILE A 83 -2.19 -6.29 4.63
CA ILE A 83 -2.32 -5.59 5.91
C ILE A 83 -2.21 -4.09 5.58
N LEU A 84 -3.26 -3.33 5.89
CA LEU A 84 -3.30 -1.87 5.81
C LEU A 84 -2.79 -1.25 7.11
#